data_AF-A0A1G3SXP8-F1
#
_entry.id   AF-A0A1G3SXP8-F1
#
_cell.length_a   1.000
_cell.length_b   1.000
_cell.length_c   1.000
_cell.angle_alpha   90.00
_cell.angle_beta   90.00
_cell.angle_gamma   90.00
#
_symmetry.space_group_name_H-M   'P 1'
#
loop_
_entity.id
_entity.type
_entity.pdbx_description
1 polymer ?
#
loop_
_entity_poly.entity_id
_entity_poly.type
_entity_poly.pdbx_seq_one_letter_code
_entity_poly.pdbx_strand_id
1 'polypeptide(L)' 'MQDNEPTLSSIEDYNTLKGSKKKVVWAVIISGLLIGSIFLVAKMVYGDVEDSVPVSEKIGKVPVK' A
#
# COMPACT_ATOMS: atom_id res chain seq x y z
N MET A 1 35.72 15.01 9.55
CA MET A 1 34.83 13.94 10.07
C MET A 1 33.44 14.51 9.96
N GLN A 2 32.57 13.87 9.18
CA GLN A 2 31.32 14.44 8.73
C GLN A 2 30.27 14.18 9.82
N ASP A 3 29.78 15.26 10.41
CA ASP A 3 28.86 15.24 11.54
C ASP A 3 27.52 14.59 11.12
N ASN A 4 27.41 13.29 11.39
CA ASN A 4 26.21 12.47 11.17
C ASN A 4 25.29 12.46 12.40
N GLU A 5 25.52 13.32 13.38
CA GLU A 5 24.76 13.31 14.62
C GLU A 5 23.45 14.10 14.43
N PRO A 6 22.28 13.44 14.56
CA PRO A 6 21.01 14.12 14.41
C PRO A 6 20.81 15.09 15.57
N THR A 7 20.82 16.40 15.28
CA THR A 7 20.62 17.46 16.27
C THR A 7 19.14 17.65 16.59
N LEU A 8 18.79 18.16 17.78
CA LEU A 8 17.40 18.46 18.14
C LEU A 8 16.72 19.44 17.17
N SER A 9 17.47 20.33 16.51
CA SER A 9 16.97 21.22 15.46
C SER A 9 16.57 20.48 14.17
N SER A 10 17.20 19.34 13.89
CA SER A 10 16.88 18.51 12.71
C SER A 10 15.56 17.72 12.87
N ILE A 11 14.99 17.68 14.08
CA ILE A 11 13.71 17.01 14.34
C ILE A 11 12.51 17.81 13.81
N GLU A 12 12.64 19.14 13.74
CA GLU A 12 11.60 20.05 13.24
C GLU A 12 11.41 19.94 11.72
N ASP A 13 12.46 19.46 11.04
CA ASP A 13 12.55 19.24 9.60
C ASP A 13 11.79 17.98 9.13
N TYR A 14 11.25 17.20 10.09
CA TYR A 14 10.27 16.13 9.84
C TYR A 14 8.82 16.65 9.86
N ASN A 15 8.52 17.67 10.67
CA ASN A 15 7.16 18.23 10.79
C ASN A 15 6.84 19.22 9.68
N THR A 16 7.85 19.93 9.17
CA THR A 16 7.68 20.88 8.08
C THR A 16 7.97 20.21 6.75
N LEU A 17 6.97 19.50 6.20
CA LEU A 17 6.92 19.05 4.81
C LEU A 17 6.87 20.26 3.84
N LYS A 18 7.87 21.13 3.88
CA LYS A 18 8.02 22.30 3.01
C LYS A 18 9.02 21.98 1.90
N GLY A 19 8.68 22.38 0.68
CA GLY A 19 9.57 22.29 -0.48
C GLY A 19 9.70 20.89 -1.07
N SER A 20 10.95 20.44 -1.27
CA SER A 20 11.32 19.23 -2.02
C SER A 20 10.83 17.93 -1.37
N LYS A 21 10.88 17.82 -0.04
CA LYS A 21 10.45 16.62 0.70
C LYS A 21 8.96 16.31 0.50
N LYS A 22 8.10 17.32 0.43
CA LYS A 22 6.66 17.14 0.13
C LYS A 22 6.42 16.50 -1.24
N LYS A 23 7.21 16.87 -2.24
CA LYS A 23 7.12 16.29 -3.59
C LYS A 23 7.49 14.82 -3.58
N VAL A 24 8.50 14.43 -2.79
CA VAL A 24 8.90 13.02 -2.65
C VAL A 24 7.79 12.21 -2.00
N VAL A 25 7.21 12.70 -0.90
CA VAL A 25 6.09 12.01 -0.23
C VAL A 25 4.89 11.86 -1.18
N TRP A 26 4.53 12.92 -1.91
CA TRP A 26 3.47 12.84 -2.91
C TRP A 26 3.79 11.90 -4.07
N ALA A 27 5.05 11.86 -4.53
CA ALA A 27 5.47 10.93 -5.57
C ALA A 27 5.34 9.47 -5.11
N VAL A 28 5.71 9.16 -3.86
CA VAL A 28 5.54 7.83 -3.27
C VAL A 28 4.06 7.46 -3.20
N ILE A 29 3.21 8.35 -2.68
CA ILE A 29 1.76 8.13 -2.59
C ILE A 29 1.16 7.86 -3.98
N ILE A 30 1.49 8.69 -4.96
CA ILE A 30 1.00 8.54 -6.34
C ILE A 30 1.49 7.21 -6.94
N SER A 31 2.76 6.84 -6.72
CA SER A 31 3.31 5.58 -7.22
C SER A 31 2.60 4.35 -6.63
N GLY A 32 2.29 4.37 -5.33
CA GLY A 32 1.53 3.31 -4.67
C GLY A 32 0.10 3.19 -5.20
N LEU A 33 -0.57 4.34 -5.40
CA LEU A 33 -1.90 4.37 -6.00
C LEU A 33 -1.90 3.87 -7.46
N LEU A 34 -0.86 4.18 -8.23
CA LEU A 34 -0.69 3.72 -9.61
C LEU A 34 -0.54 2.19 -9.68
N ILE A 35 0.30 1.61 -8.84
CA ILE A 35 0.48 0.15 -8.80
C ILE A 35 -0.84 -0.53 -8.37
N GLY A 36 -1.51 0.02 -7.35
CA GLY A 36 -2.81 -0.48 -6.90
C GLY A 36 -3.90 -0.38 -7.97
N SER A 37 -3.95 0.73 -8.73
CA SER A 37 -4.93 0.89 -9.80
C SER A 37 -4.70 -0.07 -10.95
N ILE A 38 -3.44 -0.28 -11.36
CA ILE A 38 -3.08 -1.27 -12.38
C ILE A 38 -3.48 -2.67 -11.94
N PHE A 39 -3.25 -3.04 -10.67
CA PHE A 39 -3.66 -4.34 -10.14
C PHE A 39 -5.18 -4.54 -10.18
N LEU A 40 -5.96 -3.52 -9.79
CA LEU A 40 -7.42 -3.58 -9.85
C LEU A 40 -7.94 -3.71 -11.29
N VAL A 41 -7.37 -2.94 -12.22
CA VAL A 41 -7.72 -3.02 -13.65
C VAL A 41 -7.36 -4.39 -14.21
N ALA A 42 -6.15 -4.89 -13.91
CA ALA A 42 -5.73 -6.23 -14.32
C ALA A 42 -6.66 -7.31 -13.75
N LYS A 43 -7.06 -7.21 -12.48
CA LYS A 43 -8.02 -8.13 -11.87
C LYS A 43 -9.41 -8.03 -12.52
N MET A 44 -9.85 -6.85 -12.94
CA MET A 44 -11.14 -6.70 -13.60
C MET A 44 -11.14 -7.26 -15.02
N VAL A 45 -10.03 -7.11 -15.76
CA VAL A 45 -9.91 -7.57 -17.15
C VAL A 45 -9.55 -9.05 -17.25
N TYR A 46 -8.68 -9.53 -16.37
CA TYR A 46 -8.14 -10.90 -16.40
C TYR A 46 -8.59 -11.78 -15.24
N GLY A 47 -9.22 -11.22 -14.20
CA GLY A 47 -9.66 -11.98 -13.02
C GLY A 47 -11.04 -12.61 -13.17
N ASP A 48 -11.72 -12.41 -14.29
CA ASP A 48 -12.83 -13.26 -14.73
C ASP A 48 -12.24 -14.47 -15.48
N VAL A 49 -11.33 -15.20 -14.83
CA VAL A 49 -11.04 -16.56 -15.27
C VAL A 49 -12.25 -17.38 -14.83
N GLU A 50 -12.94 -17.97 -15.82
CA GLU A 50 -14.13 -18.82 -15.65
C GLU A 50 -13.92 -19.98 -14.64
N ASP A 51 -12.67 -20.23 -14.24
CA ASP A 51 -12.23 -21.23 -13.27
C ASP A 51 -11.93 -20.64 -11.87
N SER A 52 -12.52 -19.50 -11.54
CA SER A 52 -12.48 -18.95 -10.19
C SER A 52 -13.44 -19.75 -9.31
N VAL A 53 -12.94 -20.81 -8.66
CA VAL A 53 -13.73 -21.57 -7.66
C VAL A 53 -14.21 -20.59 -6.59
N PRO A 54 -15.53 -20.31 -6.48
CA PRO A 54 -16.02 -19.47 -5.41
C PRO A 54 -15.77 -20.24 -4.13
N VAL A 55 -14.83 -19.76 -3.31
CA VAL A 55 -14.62 -20.28 -1.95
C VAL A 55 -15.82 -19.86 -1.12
N SER A 56 -16.95 -20.54 -1.35
CA SER A 56 -18.08 -20.53 -0.46
C SER A 56 -17.64 -21.35 0.75
N GLU A 57 -17.05 -20.67 1.74
CA GLU A 57 -16.83 -21.26 3.06
C GLU A 57 -18.18 -21.54 3.73
N LYS A 58 -18.88 -22.57 3.25
CA LYS A 58 -19.89 -23.25 4.05
C LYS A 58 -19.13 -24.29 4.85
N ILE A 59 -18.60 -23.86 6.00
CA ILE A 59 -18.23 -24.77 7.08
C ILE A 59 -19.49 -25.57 7.40
N GLY A 60 -19.59 -26.77 6.85
CA GLY A 60 -20.69 -27.67 7.14
C GLY A 60 -20.66 -27.95 8.64
N LYS A 61 -21.64 -27.42 9.38
CA LYS A 61 -21.87 -27.84 10.77
C LYS A 61 -22.23 -29.32 10.73
N VAL A 62 -21.25 -30.18 10.94
CA VAL A 62 -21.46 -31.59 11.22
C VAL A 62 -22.20 -31.71 12.56
N PRO A 63 -23.36 -32.36 12.61
CA PRO A 63 -24.03 -32.62 13.88
C PRO A 63 -23.21 -33.65 14.65
N VAL A 64 -22.61 -33.21 15.76
CA VAL A 64 -22.09 -34.12 16.79
C VAL A 64 -23.28 -34.75 17.50
N LYS A 65 -23.32 -36.08 17.45
CA LYS A 65 -24.37 -36.94 18.00
C LYS A 65 -24.20 -37.13 19.50
#